data_AF-A0A2N2XAY5-F1
#
_entry.id   AF-A0A2N2XAY5-F1
#
_cell.length_a   1.000
_cell.length_b   1.000
_cell.length_c   1.000
_cell.angle_alpha   90.00
_cell.angle_beta   90.00
_cell.angle_gamma   90.00
#
_symmetry.space_group_name_H-M   'P 1'
#
loop_
_entity.id
_entity.type
_entity.pdbx_description
1 polymer ?
#
loop_
_entity_poly.entity_id
_entity_poly.type
_entity_poly.pdbx_seq_one_letter_code
_entity_poly.pdbx_strand_id
1 'polypeptide(L)'
;REFFDKGFKPLDITTNSLPKKLQDWYLLSFAEFIKELEKKKVKLSLSQKAEWEDYFLQESKKALALKNSIDNTDKEIDVMIYALYGLTEEEIGIVENS
;
A
#
# COMPACT_ATOMS: atom_id res chain seq x y z
N ARG A 1 -6.79 -15.14 -19.52
CA ARG A 1 -7.76 -14.87 -20.61
C ARG A 1 -9.16 -15.33 -20.23
N GLU A 2 -9.32 -16.53 -19.66
CA GLU A 2 -10.61 -17.07 -19.19
C GLU A 2 -11.37 -16.23 -18.15
N PHE A 3 -10.67 -15.37 -17.40
CA PHE A 3 -11.27 -14.56 -16.33
C PHE A 3 -12.21 -13.46 -16.86
N PHE A 4 -12.04 -13.01 -18.11
CA PHE A 4 -12.84 -11.92 -18.71
C PHE A 4 -14.08 -12.42 -19.47
N ASP A 5 -14.08 -13.66 -19.94
CA ASP A 5 -15.16 -14.21 -20.76
C ASP A 5 -16.41 -14.63 -19.95
N LYS A 6 -16.29 -14.73 -18.61
CA LYS A 6 -17.39 -15.14 -17.70
C LYS A 6 -18.24 -13.99 -17.15
N GLY A 7 -18.17 -12.81 -17.77
CA GLY A 7 -18.98 -11.66 -17.35
C GLY A 7 -18.52 -11.01 -16.03
N PHE A 8 -17.31 -11.33 -15.56
CA PHE A 8 -16.68 -10.62 -14.46
C PHE A 8 -16.19 -9.28 -15.00
N LYS A 9 -16.97 -8.21 -14.77
CA LYS A 9 -16.49 -6.86 -15.05
C LYS A 9 -15.31 -6.60 -14.11
N PRO A 10 -14.09 -6.32 -14.62
CA PRO A 10 -13.01 -5.87 -13.76
C PRO A 10 -13.52 -4.64 -13.01
N LEU A 11 -13.35 -4.63 -11.68
CA LEU A 11 -13.49 -3.39 -10.94
C LEU A 11 -12.56 -2.39 -11.62
N ASP A 12 -13.10 -1.24 -12.03
CA ASP A 12 -12.32 -0.18 -12.65
C ASP A 12 -11.46 0.46 -11.55
N ILE A 13 -10.30 -0.14 -11.24
CA ILE A 13 -9.33 0.37 -10.28
C ILE A 13 -8.50 1.45 -10.99
N THR A 14 -9.16 2.46 -11.53
CA THR A 14 -8.49 3.73 -11.85
C THR A 14 -8.12 4.36 -10.51
N THR A 15 -6.83 4.61 -10.32
CA THR A 15 -6.17 4.91 -9.03
C THR A 15 -6.63 6.20 -8.32
N ASN A 16 -7.65 6.89 -8.82
CA ASN A 16 -8.25 8.08 -8.21
C ASN A 16 -9.61 7.85 -7.51
N SER A 17 -10.15 6.63 -7.47
CA SER A 17 -11.49 6.35 -6.93
C SER A 17 -11.53 5.67 -5.54
N LEU A 18 -10.42 5.06 -5.08
CA LEU A 18 -10.38 4.39 -3.78
C LEU A 18 -9.99 5.38 -2.67
N PRO A 19 -10.66 5.36 -1.50
CA PRO A 19 -10.22 6.13 -0.35
C PRO A 19 -8.78 5.80 0.01
N LYS A 20 -8.01 6.80 0.44
CA LYS A 20 -6.60 6.66 0.83
C LYS A 20 -6.36 5.43 1.74
N LYS A 21 -7.24 5.20 2.71
CA LYS A 21 -7.15 4.07 3.64
C LYS A 21 -7.22 2.69 2.97
N LEU A 22 -7.96 2.55 1.86
CA LEU A 22 -7.99 1.32 1.05
C LEU A 22 -6.83 1.23 0.04
N GLN A 23 -6.21 2.36 -0.31
CA GLN A 23 -4.95 2.34 -1.06
C GLN A 23 -3.80 1.87 -0.16
N ASP A 24 -3.81 2.34 1.10
CA ASP A 24 -2.89 1.96 2.17
C ASP A 24 -3.36 0.69 2.93
N TRP A 25 -4.05 -0.22 2.26
CA TRP A 25 -4.68 -1.39 2.88
C TRP A 25 -3.69 -2.29 3.64
N TYR A 26 -2.43 -2.35 3.18
CA TYR A 26 -1.35 -3.12 3.79
C TYR A 26 -0.92 -2.55 5.16
N LEU A 27 -1.38 -1.35 5.52
CA LEU A 27 -1.22 -0.77 6.86
C LEU A 27 -2.38 -1.09 7.80
N LEU A 28 -3.44 -1.74 7.30
CA LEU A 28 -4.63 -2.06 8.08
C LEU A 28 -4.55 -3.48 8.65
N SER A 29 -5.19 -3.69 9.81
CA SER A 29 -5.59 -5.04 10.21
C SER A 29 -6.68 -5.58 9.28
N PHE A 30 -6.79 -6.91 9.18
CA PHE A 30 -7.84 -7.53 8.37
C PHE A 30 -9.24 -7.05 8.77
N ALA A 31 -9.52 -6.93 10.07
CA ALA A 31 -10.78 -6.40 10.57
C ALA A 31 -11.06 -4.96 10.13
N GLU A 32 -10.06 -4.10 10.06
CA GLU A 32 -10.20 -2.73 9.56
C GLU A 32 -10.40 -2.69 8.05
N PHE A 33 -9.66 -3.51 7.30
CA PHE A 33 -9.84 -3.65 5.85
C PHE A 33 -11.27 -4.06 5.51
N ILE A 34 -11.80 -5.07 6.18
CA ILE A 34 -13.21 -5.51 6.03
C ILE A 34 -14.18 -4.37 6.36
N LYS A 35 -13.96 -3.63 7.44
CA LYS A 35 -14.79 -2.46 7.78
C LYS A 35 -14.76 -1.38 6.69
N GLU A 36 -13.60 -1.12 6.08
CA GLU A 36 -13.50 -0.15 4.97
C GLU A 36 -14.17 -0.66 3.69
N LEU A 37 -14.14 -1.97 3.41
CA LEU A 37 -14.90 -2.59 2.31
C LEU A 37 -16.42 -2.50 2.53
N GLU A 38 -16.89 -2.74 3.76
CA GLU A 38 -18.31 -2.66 4.10
C GLU A 38 -18.87 -1.24 3.88
N LYS A 39 -18.08 -0.19 4.11
CA LYS A 39 -18.44 1.21 3.77
C LYS A 39 -18.65 1.41 2.26
N LYS A 40 -18.00 0.60 1.42
CA LYS A 40 -18.20 0.57 -0.03
C LYS A 40 -19.29 -0.39 -0.47
N LYS A 41 -20.12 -0.87 0.48
CA LYS A 41 -21.22 -1.82 0.26
C LYS A 41 -20.74 -3.20 -0.21
N VAL A 42 -19.46 -3.53 0.02
CA VAL A 42 -18.91 -4.88 -0.22
C VAL A 42 -18.96 -5.64 1.10
N LYS A 43 -19.86 -6.62 1.21
CA LYS A 43 -20.01 -7.48 2.39
C LYS A 43 -19.55 -8.90 2.07
N LEU A 44 -18.63 -9.42 2.86
CA LEU A 44 -18.17 -10.80 2.78
C LEU A 44 -18.92 -11.68 3.81
N SER A 45 -19.26 -12.91 3.42
CA SER A 45 -19.75 -13.92 4.36
C SER A 45 -18.65 -14.35 5.33
N LEU A 46 -19.00 -15.06 6.40
CA LEU A 46 -18.01 -15.59 7.35
C LEU A 46 -17.01 -16.55 6.68
N SER A 47 -17.48 -17.40 5.77
CA SER A 47 -16.61 -18.32 5.03
C SER A 47 -15.63 -17.58 4.13
N GLN A 48 -16.09 -16.52 3.45
CA GLN A 48 -15.22 -15.66 2.65
C GLN A 48 -14.22 -14.90 3.52
N LYS A 49 -14.63 -14.40 4.69
CA LYS A 49 -13.69 -13.74 5.60
C LYS A 49 -12.56 -14.68 6.03
N ALA A 50 -12.89 -15.92 6.39
CA ALA A 50 -11.91 -16.93 6.78
C ALA A 50 -10.96 -17.31 5.64
N GLU A 51 -11.47 -17.46 4.41
CA GLU A 51 -10.66 -17.81 3.23
C GLU A 51 -9.66 -16.70 2.87
N TRP A 52 -10.07 -15.43 3.02
CA TRP A 52 -9.27 -14.28 2.58
C TRP A 52 -8.35 -13.72 3.66
N GLU A 53 -8.50 -14.10 4.94
CA GLU A 53 -7.69 -13.58 6.04
C GLU A 53 -6.21 -13.96 5.88
N ASP A 54 -5.92 -15.25 5.65
CA ASP A 54 -4.55 -15.71 5.47
C ASP A 54 -3.90 -15.08 4.24
N TYR A 55 -4.65 -14.99 3.13
CA TYR A 55 -4.18 -14.34 1.91
C TYR A 55 -3.88 -12.85 2.14
N PHE A 56 -4.77 -12.14 2.82
CA PHE A 56 -4.58 -10.74 3.18
C PHE A 56 -3.31 -10.54 4.01
N LEU A 57 -3.08 -11.36 5.02
CA LEU A 57 -1.90 -11.26 5.89
C LEU A 57 -0.61 -11.52 5.11
N GLN A 58 -0.60 -12.52 4.23
CA GLN A 58 0.56 -12.82 3.39
C GLN A 58 0.89 -11.69 2.42
N GLU A 59 -0.12 -11.17 1.72
CA GLU A 59 0.08 -10.08 0.76
C GLU A 59 0.42 -8.76 1.44
N SER A 60 -0.20 -8.46 2.58
CA SER A 60 0.12 -7.27 3.39
C SER A 60 1.59 -7.29 3.82
N LYS A 61 2.09 -8.45 4.26
CA LYS A 61 3.51 -8.61 4.61
C LYS A 61 4.44 -8.37 3.42
N LYS A 62 4.09 -8.86 2.23
CA LYS A 62 4.89 -8.61 1.01
C LYS A 62 4.88 -7.13 0.63
N ALA A 63 3.72 -6.50 0.66
CA ALA A 63 3.57 -5.07 0.37
C ALA A 63 4.38 -4.20 1.33
N LEU A 64 4.32 -4.51 2.63
CA LEU A 64 5.10 -3.80 3.65
C LEU A 64 6.61 -3.99 3.46
N ALA A 65 7.05 -5.21 3.14
CA ALA A 65 8.46 -5.49 2.85
C ALA A 65 8.95 -4.69 1.63
N LEU A 66 8.15 -4.65 0.57
CA LEU A 66 8.47 -3.86 -0.63
C LEU A 66 8.51 -2.36 -0.32
N LYS A 67 7.52 -1.84 0.42
CA LYS A 67 7.51 -0.43 0.85
C LYS A 67 8.76 -0.08 1.64
N ASN A 68 9.15 -0.91 2.61
CA ASN A 68 10.36 -0.67 3.39
C ASN A 68 11.62 -0.66 2.51
N SER A 69 11.67 -1.52 1.47
CA SER A 69 12.77 -1.50 0.51
C SER A 69 12.80 -0.21 -0.31
N ILE A 70 11.64 0.28 -0.73
CA ILE A 70 11.52 1.55 -1.46
C ILE A 70 11.95 2.70 -0.55
N ASP A 71 11.39 2.81 0.65
CA ASP A 71 11.73 3.86 1.60
C ASP A 71 13.23 3.89 1.94
N ASN A 72 13.88 2.73 2.05
CA ASN A 72 15.32 2.65 2.27
C ASN A 72 16.12 3.09 1.03
N THR A 73 15.68 2.69 -0.16
CA THR A 73 16.32 3.10 -1.42
C THR A 73 16.21 4.61 -1.61
N ASP A 74 15.05 5.19 -1.32
CA ASP A 74 14.82 6.64 -1.40
C ASP A 74 15.78 7.40 -0.46
N LYS A 75 15.96 6.92 0.78
CA LYS A 75 16.96 7.49 1.71
C LYS A 75 18.39 7.36 1.21
N GLU A 76 18.74 6.23 0.61
CA GLU A 76 20.06 6.05 0.01
C GLU A 76 20.28 7.04 -1.14
N ILE A 77 19.24 7.31 -1.95
CA ILE A 77 19.26 8.31 -3.01
C ILE A 77 19.44 9.72 -2.41
N ASP A 78 18.72 10.07 -1.35
CA ASP A 78 18.86 11.36 -0.67
C ASP A 78 20.30 11.59 -0.20
N VAL A 79 20.92 10.58 0.42
CA VAL A 79 22.33 10.63 0.84
C VAL A 79 23.28 10.84 -0.35
N MET A 80 23.04 10.16 -1.48
CA MET A 80 23.83 10.36 -2.69
C MET A 80 23.68 11.78 -3.25
N ILE A 81 22.48 12.35 -3.20
CA ILE A 81 22.21 13.73 -3.61
C ILE A 81 22.95 14.70 -2.69
N TYR A 82 22.87 14.53 -1.37
CA TYR A 82 23.56 15.39 -0.41
C TYR A 82 25.07 15.36 -0.62
N ALA A 83 25.65 14.17 -0.85
CA ALA A 83 27.06 14.01 -1.15
C ALA A 83 27.46 14.68 -2.49
N LEU A 84 26.61 14.57 -3.52
CA LEU A 84 26.86 15.19 -4.83
C LEU A 84 26.91 16.72 -4.74
N TYR A 85 26.05 17.32 -3.92
CA TYR A 85 26.01 18.77 -3.70
C TYR A 85 26.90 19.25 -2.56
N GLY A 86 27.55 18.34 -1.83
CA GLY A 86 28.45 18.65 -0.73
C GLY A 86 27.76 19.30 0.47
N LEU A 87 26.50 18.95 0.73
CA LEU A 87 25.74 19.51 1.84
C LEU A 87 26.38 19.15 3.18
N THR A 88 26.37 20.11 4.09
CA THR A 88 26.73 19.93 5.49
C THR A 88 25.57 19.31 6.28
N GLU A 89 25.85 18.74 7.45
CA GLU A 89 24.81 18.19 8.34
C GLU A 89 23.73 19.22 8.71
N GLU A 90 24.11 20.50 8.82
CA GLU A 90 23.17 21.59 9.09
C GLU A 90 22.20 21.80 7.91
N GLU A 91 22.71 21.80 6.68
CA GLU A 91 21.90 21.95 5.46
C GLU A 91 20.99 20.74 5.22
N ILE A 92 21.50 19.52 5.47
CA ILE A 92 20.68 18.30 5.43
C ILE A 92 19.54 18.40 6.44
N GLY A 93 19.84 18.81 7.67
CA GLY A 93 18.84 18.99 8.72
C GLY A 93 17.75 20.00 8.33
N ILE A 94 18.08 21.05 7.58
CA ILE A 94 17.09 22.00 7.06
C ILE A 94 16.20 21.33 6.00
N VAL A 95 16.77 20.55 5.08
CA VAL A 95 16.03 19.85 4.00
C VAL A 95 15.10 18.77 4.55
N GLU A 96 15.52 18.00 5.55
CA GLU A 96 14.70 16.91 6.11
C GLU A 96 13.56 17.41 7.02
N ASN A 97 13.62 18.66 7.50
CA ASN A 97 12.62 19.25 8.39
C ASN A 97 11.65 20.23 7.68
N SER A 98 11.73 20.37 6.34
CA SER A 98 10.82 21.20 5.52
C SER A 98 9.65 20.41 4.94
#